data_AF-A0A3M7TS58-F1
#
_entry.id   AF-A0A3M7TS58-F1
#
_cell.length_a   1.000
_cell.length_b   1.000
_cell.length_c   1.000
_cell.angle_alpha   90.00
_cell.angle_beta   90.00
_cell.angle_gamma   90.00
#
_symmetry.space_group_name_H-M   'P 1'
#
loop_
_entity.id
_entity.type
_entity.pdbx_description
1 polymer ?
#
loop_
_entity_poly.entity_id
_entity_poly.type
_entity_poly.pdbx_seq_one_letter_code
_entity_poly.pdbx_strand_id
1 'polypeptide(L)'
;MILMREVYAEEYEVGYQTLALLPHADMIYQAKAVELDRTVYVAQPCIKIIEYACLSGGSSFNGRRDAVLFHTGFQKRVPVPLSVSHRICAFPTQSPHIHECAWIFSQHLKKVSEIEEKDSPPKQKKKPHSRVHFSTGKHLDLNVSKHVLDKQMTRASHCMSLFAKL
;
A
#
# COMPACT_ATOMS: atom_id res chain seq x y z
N MET A 1 -14.84 -14.37 -16.96
CA MET A 1 -13.83 -13.34 -16.60
C MET A 1 -14.56 -12.02 -16.47
N ILE A 2 -14.70 -11.50 -15.25
CA ILE A 2 -15.23 -10.14 -15.07
C ILE A 2 -14.07 -9.20 -15.39
N LEU A 3 -14.20 -8.41 -16.47
CA LEU A 3 -13.25 -7.36 -16.79
C LEU A 3 -13.24 -6.37 -15.62
N MET A 4 -12.07 -6.10 -15.03
CA MET A 4 -11.97 -5.00 -14.08
C MET A 4 -12.17 -3.69 -14.82
N ARG A 5 -13.06 -2.84 -14.31
CA ARG A 5 -13.27 -1.51 -14.88
C ARG A 5 -12.01 -0.68 -14.67
N GLU A 6 -11.53 -0.03 -15.71
CA GLU A 6 -10.46 0.96 -15.63
C GLU A 6 -11.07 2.37 -15.62
N VAL A 7 -10.54 3.24 -14.77
CA VAL A 7 -10.95 4.63 -14.60
C VAL A 7 -9.70 5.49 -14.57
N TYR A 8 -9.79 6.71 -15.11
CA TYR A 8 -8.71 7.69 -15.12
C TYR A 8 -9.17 8.93 -14.36
N ALA A 9 -8.32 9.47 -13.49
CA ALA A 9 -8.64 10.62 -12.65
C ALA A 9 -7.41 11.50 -12.40
N GLU A 10 -7.63 12.79 -12.17
CA GLU A 10 -6.57 13.70 -11.74
C GLU A 10 -6.18 13.44 -10.27
N GLU A 11 -7.18 13.29 -9.42
CA GLU A 11 -7.03 13.09 -7.99
C GLU A 11 -7.67 11.78 -7.53
N TYR A 12 -7.19 11.26 -6.41
CA TYR A 12 -7.73 10.04 -5.80
C TYR A 12 -7.93 10.19 -4.30
N GLU A 13 -9.13 9.87 -3.84
CA GLU A 13 -9.46 9.79 -2.42
C GLU A 13 -9.32 8.35 -1.95
N VAL A 14 -8.42 8.14 -0.98
CA VAL A 14 -8.26 6.84 -0.32
C VAL A 14 -9.52 6.52 0.47
N GLY A 15 -10.10 5.35 0.21
CA GLY A 15 -11.29 4.88 0.90
C GLY A 15 -11.14 3.45 1.39
N TYR A 16 -12.21 2.92 1.98
CA TYR A 16 -12.23 1.53 2.41
C TYR A 16 -11.99 0.58 1.24
N GLN A 17 -12.38 0.92 -0.01
CA GLN A 17 -12.21 0.04 -1.16
C GLN A 17 -10.77 -0.11 -1.66
N THR A 18 -9.85 0.76 -1.23
CA THR A 18 -8.46 0.76 -1.70
C THR A 18 -7.70 -0.45 -1.16
N LEU A 19 -7.15 -1.28 -2.06
CA LEU A 19 -6.31 -2.43 -1.75
C LEU A 19 -4.82 -2.09 -1.79
N ALA A 20 -4.42 -1.31 -2.79
CA ALA A 20 -3.04 -0.91 -2.99
C ALA A 20 -2.96 0.39 -3.81
N LEU A 21 -1.89 1.15 -3.60
CA LEU A 21 -1.40 2.15 -4.55
C LEU A 21 -0.09 1.63 -5.14
N LEU A 22 -0.03 1.56 -6.46
CA LEU A 22 1.14 1.11 -7.20
C LEU A 22 1.69 2.31 -7.99
N PRO A 23 3.01 2.48 -8.04
CA PRO A 23 3.60 3.44 -8.97
C PRO A 23 3.29 3.00 -10.40
N HIS A 24 2.96 3.96 -11.26
CA HIS A 24 2.67 3.72 -12.66
C HIS A 24 3.64 4.53 -13.51
N ALA A 25 4.40 3.83 -14.37
CA ALA A 25 5.38 4.45 -15.25
C ALA A 25 4.68 5.04 -16.49
N ASP A 26 3.96 6.13 -16.27
CA ASP A 26 3.26 6.92 -17.28
C ASP A 26 3.53 8.41 -17.05
N MET A 27 3.49 9.21 -18.11
CA MET A 27 3.80 10.65 -18.03
C MET A 27 2.67 11.45 -17.38
N ILE A 28 1.43 11.00 -17.54
CA ILE A 28 0.24 11.67 -17.03
C ILE A 28 -0.17 10.98 -15.73
N TYR A 29 -0.43 9.68 -15.76
CA TYR A 29 -0.99 8.91 -14.65
C TYR A 29 0.11 8.22 -13.82
N GLN A 30 0.68 8.92 -12.84
CA GLN A 30 1.85 8.43 -12.09
C GLN A 30 1.54 7.35 -11.05
N ALA A 31 0.27 7.09 -10.74
CA ALA A 31 -0.14 6.03 -9.82
C ALA A 31 -1.31 5.20 -10.35
N LYS A 32 -1.41 3.98 -9.82
CA LYS A 32 -2.50 3.03 -10.04
C LYS A 32 -3.08 2.61 -8.69
N ALA A 33 -4.29 3.04 -8.38
CA ALA A 33 -5.06 2.55 -7.24
C ALA A 33 -5.81 1.28 -7.63
N VAL A 34 -5.56 0.21 -6.89
CA VAL A 34 -6.27 -1.06 -7.05
C VAL A 34 -7.40 -1.09 -6.03
N GLU A 35 -8.65 -1.19 -6.48
CA GLU A 35 -9.82 -1.28 -5.60
C GLU A 35 -10.47 -2.68 -5.66
N LEU A 36 -11.56 -2.88 -4.92
CA LEU A 36 -12.28 -4.15 -4.89
C LEU A 36 -12.92 -4.52 -6.23
N ASP A 37 -13.36 -3.55 -7.02
CA ASP A 37 -14.15 -3.75 -8.26
C ASP A 37 -13.53 -3.08 -9.49
N ARG A 38 -12.65 -2.10 -9.29
CA ARG A 38 -12.01 -1.34 -10.37
C ARG A 38 -10.52 -1.09 -10.13
N THR A 39 -9.90 -0.55 -11.16
CA THR A 39 -8.57 0.06 -11.11
C THR A 39 -8.71 1.52 -11.50
N VAL A 40 -8.07 2.41 -10.75
CA VAL A 40 -8.03 3.85 -11.05
C VAL A 40 -6.59 4.25 -11.35
N TYR A 41 -6.34 4.79 -12.54
CA TYR A 41 -5.08 5.43 -12.91
C TYR A 41 -5.17 6.92 -12.55
N VAL A 42 -4.19 7.44 -11.82
CA VAL A 42 -4.27 8.73 -11.14
C VAL A 42 -3.07 9.58 -11.52
N ALA A 43 -3.28 10.88 -11.81
CA ALA A 43 -2.21 11.79 -12.18
C ALA A 43 -1.19 12.01 -11.05
N GLN A 44 -1.66 11.99 -9.82
CA GLN A 44 -0.83 12.12 -8.62
C GLN A 44 0.08 10.90 -8.38
N PRO A 45 1.34 11.08 -7.96
CA PRO A 45 2.17 9.98 -7.50
C PRO A 45 1.67 9.44 -6.15
N CYS A 46 1.96 8.16 -5.85
CA CYS A 46 1.47 7.47 -4.65
C CYS A 46 1.66 8.25 -3.35
N ILE A 47 2.81 8.89 -3.16
CA ILE A 47 3.09 9.66 -1.93
C ILE A 47 2.17 10.87 -1.78
N LYS A 48 1.80 11.54 -2.88
CA LYS A 48 0.89 12.69 -2.82
C LYS A 48 -0.52 12.29 -2.44
N ILE A 49 -0.98 11.13 -2.94
CA ILE A 49 -2.26 10.53 -2.54
C ILE A 49 -2.27 10.22 -1.03
N ILE A 50 -1.17 9.64 -0.51
CA ILE A 50 -1.05 9.32 0.92
C ILE A 50 -0.98 10.58 1.78
N GLU A 51 -0.21 11.60 1.36
CA GLU A 51 -0.13 12.90 2.05
C GLU A 51 -1.50 13.57 2.13
N TYR A 52 -2.25 13.58 1.03
CA TYR A 52 -3.62 14.10 0.98
C TYR A 52 -4.53 13.31 1.91
N ALA A 53 -4.52 11.98 1.86
CA ALA A 53 -5.33 11.14 2.74
C ALA A 53 -5.01 11.38 4.24
N CYS A 54 -3.75 11.66 4.57
CA CYS A 54 -3.39 12.05 5.93
C CYS A 54 -4.08 13.36 6.33
N LEU A 55 -3.95 14.39 5.49
CA LEU A 55 -4.51 15.73 5.74
C LEU A 55 -6.04 15.70 5.84
N SER A 56 -6.72 14.98 4.94
CA SER A 56 -8.18 14.79 5.00
C SER A 56 -8.62 14.11 6.30
N GLY A 57 -7.78 13.23 6.86
CA GLY A 57 -8.01 12.63 8.17
C GLY A 57 -7.58 13.49 9.37
N GLY A 58 -7.17 14.75 9.16
CA GLY A 58 -6.86 15.72 10.22
C GLY A 58 -5.41 15.78 10.70
N SER A 59 -4.43 15.22 9.98
CA SER A 59 -3.01 15.27 10.40
C SER A 59 -2.06 15.17 9.22
N SER A 60 -0.89 15.79 9.29
CA SER A 60 0.11 15.65 8.23
C SER A 60 0.69 14.23 8.17
N PHE A 61 1.26 13.87 7.02
CA PHE A 61 1.98 12.61 6.85
C PHE A 61 3.07 12.40 7.90
N ASN A 62 3.88 13.43 8.15
CA ASN A 62 4.92 13.38 9.16
C ASN A 62 4.35 13.30 10.58
N GLY A 63 3.31 14.07 10.91
CA GLY A 63 2.67 14.00 12.22
C GLY A 63 2.14 12.60 12.56
N ARG A 64 1.52 11.91 11.59
CA ARG A 64 1.10 10.51 11.77
C ARG A 64 2.29 9.58 11.97
N ARG A 65 3.36 9.75 11.21
CA ARG A 65 4.58 8.93 11.36
C ARG A 65 5.24 9.14 12.72
N ASP A 66 5.30 10.36 13.20
CA ASP A 66 5.88 10.72 14.49
C ASP A 66 5.05 10.11 15.64
N ALA A 67 3.73 10.17 15.55
CA ALA A 67 2.84 9.49 16.51
C ALA A 67 3.08 7.97 16.53
N VAL A 68 3.17 7.33 15.36
CA VAL A 68 3.44 5.88 15.28
C VAL A 68 4.82 5.55 15.85
N LEU A 69 5.84 6.35 15.51
CA LEU A 69 7.18 6.19 16.06
C LEU A 69 7.18 6.30 17.59
N PHE A 70 6.51 7.31 18.13
CA PHE A 70 6.40 7.54 19.58
C PHE A 70 5.78 6.35 20.31
N HIS A 71 4.67 5.81 19.79
CA HIS A 71 3.96 4.72 20.45
C HIS A 71 4.54 3.33 20.23
N THR A 72 5.26 3.10 19.12
CA THR A 72 5.66 1.73 18.71
C THR A 72 7.16 1.55 18.49
N GLY A 73 7.96 2.64 18.48
CA GLY A 73 9.39 2.62 18.17
C GLY A 73 9.70 2.30 16.70
N PHE A 74 8.69 2.32 15.83
CA PHE A 74 8.81 1.98 14.42
C PHE A 74 9.49 3.09 13.62
N GLN A 75 10.76 2.89 13.24
CA GLN A 75 11.54 3.91 12.52
C GLN A 75 11.47 3.84 11.00
N LYS A 76 11.54 2.62 10.43
CA LYS A 76 11.60 2.40 8.97
C LYS A 76 10.27 1.88 8.44
N ARG A 77 9.86 2.33 7.25
CA ARG A 77 8.60 1.91 6.57
C ARG A 77 7.43 1.93 7.55
N VAL A 78 7.26 3.08 8.18
CA VAL A 78 6.30 3.26 9.26
C VAL A 78 4.89 3.09 8.68
N PRO A 79 4.06 2.18 9.23
CA PRO A 79 2.65 2.12 8.86
C PRO A 79 1.97 3.46 9.15
N VAL A 80 1.08 3.89 8.27
CA VAL A 80 0.39 5.17 8.38
C VAL A 80 -1.10 4.87 8.62
N PRO A 81 -1.62 5.08 9.84
CA PRO A 81 -3.05 4.98 10.09
C PRO A 81 -3.74 6.19 9.45
N LEU A 82 -4.37 6.00 8.30
CA LEU A 82 -5.00 7.07 7.53
C LEU A 82 -6.36 7.45 8.11
N SER A 83 -7.14 6.45 8.53
CA SER A 83 -8.41 6.66 9.24
C SER A 83 -8.63 5.56 10.27
N VAL A 84 -8.59 5.91 11.55
CA VAL A 84 -8.81 4.96 12.65
C VAL A 84 -10.27 4.49 12.67
N SER A 85 -11.22 5.42 12.52
CA SER A 85 -12.66 5.13 12.50
C SER A 85 -13.06 4.17 11.38
N HIS A 86 -12.52 4.35 10.17
CA HIS A 86 -12.78 3.47 9.02
C HIS A 86 -11.82 2.27 8.93
N ARG A 87 -10.94 2.10 9.93
CA ARG A 87 -9.91 1.05 9.97
C ARG A 87 -8.97 1.03 8.76
N ILE A 88 -8.64 2.20 8.20
CA ILE A 88 -7.76 2.32 7.03
C ILE A 88 -6.33 2.59 7.49
N CYS A 89 -5.43 1.66 7.17
CA CYS A 89 -3.98 1.83 7.36
C CYS A 89 -3.23 1.32 6.15
N ALA A 90 -2.24 2.09 5.73
CA ALA A 90 -1.36 1.72 4.64
C ALA A 90 0.08 1.64 5.13
N PHE A 91 0.88 0.73 4.56
CA PHE A 91 2.31 0.69 4.78
C PHE A 91 3.07 0.72 3.45
N PRO A 92 4.24 1.38 3.40
CA PRO A 92 5.03 1.46 2.19
C PRO A 92 5.90 0.20 2.02
N THR A 93 6.09 -0.25 0.78
CA THR A 93 6.99 -1.37 0.46
C THR A 93 8.47 -0.98 0.63
N GLN A 94 8.80 0.29 0.45
CA GLN A 94 10.14 0.86 0.56
C GLN A 94 10.07 2.30 1.13
N SER A 95 11.10 3.13 0.87
CA SER A 95 11.02 4.54 1.30
C SER A 95 9.94 5.26 0.48
N PRO A 96 9.03 6.04 1.12
CA PRO A 96 7.97 6.81 0.44
C PRO A 96 8.45 7.74 -0.67
N HIS A 97 9.71 8.18 -0.63
CA HIS A 97 10.30 9.09 -1.61
C HIS A 97 10.95 8.38 -2.81
N ILE A 98 10.99 7.05 -2.81
CA ILE A 98 11.46 6.28 -3.97
C ILE A 98 10.27 6.06 -4.90
N HIS A 99 10.44 6.36 -6.18
CA HIS A 99 9.39 6.27 -7.19
C HIS A 99 8.70 4.89 -7.21
N GLU A 100 9.44 3.79 -7.09
CA GLU A 100 8.88 2.43 -7.12
C GLU A 100 8.12 2.05 -5.82
N CYS A 101 7.88 3.00 -4.91
CA CYS A 101 7.23 2.71 -3.64
C CYS A 101 5.73 2.47 -3.83
N ALA A 102 5.34 1.21 -3.63
CA ALA A 102 3.94 0.82 -3.51
C ALA A 102 3.46 0.97 -2.06
N TRP A 103 2.16 1.13 -1.90
CA TRP A 103 1.48 1.18 -0.61
C TRP A 103 0.43 0.09 -0.56
N ILE A 104 0.43 -0.67 0.53
CA ILE A 104 -0.48 -1.79 0.73
C ILE A 104 -1.41 -1.47 1.90
N PHE A 105 -2.71 -1.68 1.68
CA PHE A 105 -3.74 -1.38 2.66
C PHE A 105 -4.04 -2.60 3.52
N SER A 106 -3.76 -2.50 4.82
CA SER A 106 -3.75 -3.66 5.71
C SER A 106 -5.13 -4.23 5.98
N GLN A 107 -6.20 -3.42 5.88
CA GLN A 107 -7.56 -3.85 6.21
C GLN A 107 -8.12 -4.94 5.29
N HIS A 108 -7.54 -5.11 4.11
CA HIS A 108 -7.90 -6.18 3.16
C HIS A 108 -6.89 -7.30 3.09
N LEU A 109 -5.77 -7.19 3.80
CA LEU A 109 -4.67 -8.11 3.64
C LEU A 109 -4.94 -9.41 4.40
N LYS A 110 -4.85 -10.55 3.70
CA LYS A 110 -5.13 -11.87 4.26
C LYS A 110 -3.86 -12.64 4.59
N LYS A 111 -2.91 -12.71 3.66
CA LYS A 111 -1.62 -13.40 3.84
C LYS A 111 -0.60 -12.97 2.77
N VAL A 112 0.66 -13.34 2.98
CA VAL A 112 1.74 -13.21 1.99
C VAL A 112 2.31 -14.60 1.69
N SER A 113 2.62 -14.88 0.42
CA SER A 113 3.36 -16.08 0.00
C SER A 113 4.57 -15.72 -0.85
N GLU A 114 5.56 -16.60 -0.91
CA GLU A 114 6.64 -16.49 -1.89
C GLU A 114 6.13 -16.89 -3.28
N ILE A 115 6.81 -16.41 -4.31
CA ILE A 115 6.60 -16.83 -5.71
C ILE A 115 7.82 -17.67 -6.07
N GLU A 116 7.64 -18.96 -6.32
CA GLU A 116 8.73 -19.87 -6.70
C GLU A 116 9.22 -19.53 -8.12
N GLU A 117 10.53 -19.32 -8.28
CA GLU A 117 11.17 -19.20 -9.59
C GLU A 117 11.37 -20.58 -10.21
N LYS A 118 10.31 -21.13 -10.81
CA LYS A 118 10.46 -22.27 -11.72
C LYS A 118 10.84 -21.72 -13.10
N ASP A 119 12.09 -21.92 -13.50
CA ASP A 119 12.61 -21.78 -14.87
C ASP A 119 12.77 -20.37 -15.44
N SER A 120 13.84 -19.66 -15.04
CA SER A 120 14.11 -18.30 -15.54
C SER A 120 15.55 -18.11 -16.03
N PRO A 121 15.77 -17.74 -17.31
CA PRO A 121 17.09 -17.39 -17.83
C PRO A 121 17.68 -16.15 -17.13
N PRO A 122 19.01 -16.04 -17.02
CA PRO A 122 19.66 -14.88 -16.42
C PRO A 122 19.51 -13.67 -17.35
N LYS A 123 19.11 -12.52 -16.78
CA LYS A 123 18.93 -11.19 -17.41
C LYS A 123 17.50 -10.85 -17.86
N GLN A 124 16.61 -10.57 -16.92
CA GLN A 124 15.47 -9.67 -17.13
C GLN A 124 15.00 -9.10 -15.78
N LYS A 125 14.36 -7.92 -15.82
CA LYS A 125 13.86 -7.08 -14.70
C LYS A 125 13.59 -7.88 -13.41
N LYS A 126 14.06 -7.37 -12.25
CA LYS A 126 13.88 -8.00 -10.93
C LYS A 126 12.48 -8.62 -10.79
N LYS A 127 12.41 -9.95 -10.76
CA LYS A 127 11.14 -10.67 -10.71
C LYS A 127 10.44 -10.38 -9.38
N PRO A 128 9.09 -10.36 -9.35
CA PRO A 128 8.38 -10.29 -8.09
C PRO A 128 8.75 -11.51 -7.24
N HIS A 129 9.14 -11.28 -5.99
CA HIS A 129 9.60 -12.33 -5.08
C HIS A 129 8.49 -12.79 -4.12
N SER A 130 7.36 -12.10 -4.07
CA SER A 130 6.26 -12.44 -3.17
C SER A 130 4.91 -11.96 -3.70
N ARG A 131 3.85 -12.63 -3.24
CA ARG A 131 2.45 -12.36 -3.55
C ARG A 131 1.70 -11.99 -2.29
N VAL A 132 1.06 -10.82 -2.30
CA VAL A 132 0.06 -10.41 -1.31
C VAL A 132 -1.29 -10.97 -1.72
N HIS A 133 -1.99 -11.60 -0.79
CA HIS A 133 -3.34 -12.11 -0.99
C HIS A 133 -4.31 -11.25 -0.19
N PHE A 134 -5.36 -10.76 -0.86
CA PHE A 134 -6.43 -9.98 -0.23
C PHE A 134 -7.59 -10.89 0.18
N SER A 135 -8.38 -10.45 1.16
CA SER A 135 -9.60 -11.13 1.63
C SER A 135 -10.62 -11.36 0.51
N THR A 136 -10.61 -10.51 -0.51
CA THR A 136 -11.47 -10.57 -1.70
C THR A 136 -11.08 -11.67 -2.69
N GLY A 137 -9.97 -12.39 -2.46
CA GLY A 137 -9.43 -13.37 -3.41
C GLY A 137 -8.53 -12.76 -4.49
N LYS A 138 -8.47 -11.43 -4.60
CA LYS A 138 -7.46 -10.74 -5.42
C LYS A 138 -6.06 -10.96 -4.86
N HIS A 139 -5.06 -10.83 -5.72
CA HIS A 139 -3.67 -10.87 -5.31
C HIS A 139 -2.83 -9.83 -6.06
N LEU A 140 -1.68 -9.50 -5.49
CA LEU A 140 -0.72 -8.56 -6.05
C LEU A 140 0.70 -9.11 -5.87
N ASP A 141 1.43 -9.18 -6.98
CA ASP A 141 2.81 -9.64 -7.01
C ASP A 141 3.75 -8.44 -6.84
N LEU A 142 4.69 -8.56 -5.90
CA LEU A 142 5.60 -7.49 -5.49
C LEU A 142 7.04 -7.97 -5.51
N ASN A 143 7.92 -7.09 -5.95
CA ASN A 143 9.36 -7.25 -5.83
C ASN A 143 9.85 -6.87 -4.43
N VAL A 144 9.33 -7.56 -3.43
CA VAL A 144 9.62 -7.38 -2.01
C VAL A 144 9.64 -8.78 -1.39
N SER A 145 10.56 -9.05 -0.47
CA SER A 145 10.59 -10.35 0.19
C SER A 145 9.39 -10.58 1.11
N LYS A 146 8.96 -11.84 1.23
CA LYS A 146 7.87 -12.26 2.11
C LYS A 146 8.11 -11.80 3.54
N HIS A 147 9.33 -11.99 4.05
CA HIS A 147 9.72 -11.56 5.39
C HIS A 147 9.45 -10.07 5.64
N VAL A 148 9.78 -9.21 4.68
CA VAL A 148 9.52 -7.76 4.79
C VAL A 148 8.01 -7.49 4.84
N LEU A 149 7.24 -8.09 3.93
CA LEU A 149 5.79 -7.86 3.84
C LEU A 149 5.06 -8.39 5.07
N ASP A 150 5.40 -9.57 5.57
CA ASP A 150 4.85 -10.13 6.82
C ASP A 150 5.14 -9.22 8.01
N LYS A 151 6.37 -8.71 8.10
CA LYS A 151 6.73 -7.73 9.14
C LYS A 151 5.90 -6.47 9.03
N GLN A 152 5.69 -5.91 7.84
CA GLN A 152 4.86 -4.71 7.68
C GLN A 152 3.38 -4.95 7.95
N MET A 153 2.84 -6.11 7.53
CA MET A 153 1.48 -6.53 7.85
C MET A 153 1.27 -6.57 9.37
N THR A 154 2.14 -7.26 10.10
CA THR A 154 2.04 -7.34 11.57
C THR A 154 2.14 -5.97 12.23
N ARG A 155 3.05 -5.11 11.75
CA ARG A 155 3.22 -3.74 12.27
C ARG A 155 2.01 -2.87 12.00
N ALA A 156 1.40 -2.96 10.81
CA ALA A 156 0.20 -2.22 10.47
C ALA A 156 -1.01 -2.66 11.30
N SER A 157 -1.19 -3.97 11.49
CA SER A 157 -2.23 -4.53 12.37
C SER A 157 -2.04 -4.09 13.83
N HIS A 158 -0.80 -4.13 14.34
CA HIS A 158 -0.48 -3.65 15.68
C HIS A 158 -0.78 -2.15 15.82
N CYS A 159 -0.34 -1.34 14.84
CA CYS A 159 -0.61 0.09 14.79
C CYS A 159 -2.12 0.37 14.88
N MET A 160 -2.92 -0.25 14.01
CA MET A 160 -4.38 -0.02 14.03
C MET A 160 -5.05 -0.44 15.33
N SER A 161 -4.63 -1.56 15.93
CA SER A 161 -5.14 -2.01 17.23
C SER A 161 -4.78 -1.05 18.38
N LEU A 162 -3.59 -0.46 18.33
CA LEU A 162 -3.13 0.51 19.32
C LEU A 162 -3.88 1.84 19.18
N PHE A 163 -3.90 2.43 17.98
CA PHE A 163 -4.52 3.74 17.75
C PHE A 163 -6.05 3.72 17.90
N ALA A 164 -6.70 2.57 17.74
CA ALA A 164 -8.13 2.44 18.02
C ALA A 164 -8.50 2.50 19.52
N LYS A 165 -7.51 2.50 20.42
CA LYS A 165 -7.68 2.57 21.88
C LYS A 165 -7.24 3.91 22.48
N LEU A 166 -6.62 4.78 21.69
CA LEU A 166 -6.27 6.14 22.08
C LEU A 166 -7.50 7.04 21.95
#